data_AF-A0A9D5JTY0-F1
#
_entry.id   AF-A0A9D5JTY0-F1
#
_cell.length_a   1.000
_cell.length_b   1.000
_cell.length_c   1.000
_cell.angle_alpha   90.00
_cell.angle_beta   90.00
_cell.angle_gamma   90.00
#
_symmetry.space_group_name_H-M   'P 1'
#
loop_
_entity.id
_entity.type
_entity.pdbx_description
1 polymer ?
#
loop_
_entity_poly.entity_id
_entity_poly.type
_entity_poly.pdbx_seq_one_letter_code
_entity_poly.pdbx_strand_id
1 'polypeptide(L)'
;MIRDEVVQELQHLDTGEKSLRKFGLTMAVVLGILSLYALHRTSDLFPIVFLLFLIFWLAGITHPIALRKVYVGWMTLALILGFFMTRLILAVMYYVVFTIIGLILRLFNRDMLDQQYDPQAASYWQRRQPPQDIQQHLERQF
;
A
#
# COMPACT_ATOMS: atom_id res chain seq x y z
N MET A 1 -1.37 7.33 -17.57
CA MET A 1 -0.35 7.20 -16.52
C MET A 1 -0.42 5.85 -15.81
N ILE A 2 -1.42 5.59 -14.95
CA ILE A 2 -1.51 4.31 -14.19
C ILE A 2 -1.70 3.09 -15.11
N ARG A 3 -2.54 3.23 -16.15
CA ARG A 3 -2.77 2.14 -17.12
C ARG A 3 -1.47 1.75 -17.84
N ASP A 4 -0.65 2.73 -18.17
CA ASP A 4 0.57 2.54 -18.96
C ASP A 4 1.66 1.86 -18.11
N GLU A 5 1.75 2.21 -16.83
CA GLU A 5 2.60 1.57 -15.83
C GLU A 5 2.20 0.10 -15.61
N VAL A 6 0.90 -0.18 -15.45
CA VAL A 6 0.40 -1.56 -15.34
C VAL A 6 0.69 -2.37 -16.60
N VAL A 7 0.52 -1.78 -17.79
CA VAL A 7 0.81 -2.47 -19.06
C VAL A 7 2.31 -2.74 -19.23
N GLN A 8 3.19 -1.82 -18.81
CA GLN A 8 4.64 -2.02 -18.82
C GLN A 8 5.07 -3.14 -17.86
N GLU A 9 4.57 -3.14 -16.63
CA GLU A 9 4.81 -4.21 -15.66
C GLU A 9 4.35 -5.55 -16.25
N LEU A 10 3.14 -5.62 -16.82
CA LEU A 10 2.63 -6.82 -17.47
C LEU A 10 3.49 -7.31 -18.64
N GLN A 11 4.16 -6.41 -19.37
CA GLN A 11 5.10 -6.76 -20.45
C GLN A 11 6.43 -7.32 -19.91
N HIS A 12 6.86 -6.87 -18.73
CA HIS A 12 8.07 -7.34 -18.06
C HIS A 12 7.83 -8.63 -17.25
N LEU A 13 6.58 -9.01 -17.00
CA LEU A 13 6.28 -10.27 -16.35
C LEU A 13 6.67 -11.46 -17.21
N ASP A 14 7.48 -12.34 -16.64
CA ASP A 14 7.75 -13.66 -17.17
C ASP A 14 6.44 -14.46 -17.27
N THR A 15 5.78 -14.38 -18.42
CA THR A 15 4.64 -15.23 -18.81
C THR A 15 5.10 -16.55 -19.41
N GLY A 16 6.36 -16.93 -19.18
CA GLY A 16 6.88 -18.23 -19.55
C GLY A 16 6.13 -19.37 -18.85
N GLU A 17 6.08 -20.54 -19.49
CA GLU A 17 5.33 -21.69 -18.99
C GLU A 17 5.69 -22.08 -17.54
N LYS A 18 6.95 -21.87 -17.14
CA LYS A 18 7.43 -22.11 -15.77
C LYS A 18 6.72 -21.24 -14.74
N SER A 19 6.45 -19.97 -15.05
CA SER A 19 5.75 -19.03 -14.16
C SER A 19 4.27 -19.41 -14.01
N LEU A 20 3.62 -19.77 -15.11
CA LEU A 20 2.23 -20.25 -15.10
C LEU A 20 2.08 -21.56 -14.31
N ARG A 21 3.03 -22.50 -14.45
CA ARG A 21 3.03 -23.73 -13.66
C ARG A 21 3.23 -23.45 -12.17
N LYS A 22 4.14 -22.54 -11.81
CA LYS A 22 4.33 -22.11 -10.41
C LYS A 22 3.06 -21.49 -9.86
N PHE A 23 2.41 -20.58 -10.60
CA PHE A 23 1.15 -19.97 -10.19
C PHE A 23 0.04 -21.01 -9.97
N GLY A 24 -0.16 -21.90 -10.94
CA GLY A 24 -1.12 -23.00 -10.83
C GLY A 24 -0.87 -23.89 -9.62
N LEU A 25 0.39 -24.24 -9.37
CA LEU A 25 0.78 -25.04 -8.20
C LEU A 25 0.56 -24.30 -6.88
N THR A 26 0.92 -23.01 -6.79
CA THR A 26 0.68 -22.22 -5.58
C THR A 26 -0.80 -22.09 -5.27
N MET A 27 -1.64 -21.86 -6.28
CA MET A 27 -3.08 -21.78 -6.09
C MET A 27 -3.69 -23.14 -5.74
N ALA A 28 -3.21 -24.23 -6.33
CA ALA A 28 -3.61 -25.57 -5.93
C ALA A 28 -3.25 -25.84 -4.45
N VAL A 29 -2.06 -25.48 -3.99
CA VAL A 29 -1.67 -25.65 -2.58
C VAL A 29 -2.59 -24.86 -1.65
N VAL A 30 -2.85 -23.58 -1.96
CA VAL A 30 -3.73 -22.72 -1.16
C VAL A 30 -5.16 -23.26 -1.12
N LEU A 31 -5.72 -23.63 -2.28
CA LEU A 31 -7.07 -24.22 -2.36
C LEU A 31 -7.14 -25.58 -1.68
N GLY A 32 -6.06 -26.37 -1.70
CA GLY A 32 -5.98 -27.65 -0.99
C GLY A 32 -6.05 -27.48 0.52
N ILE A 33 -5.31 -26.50 1.07
CA ILE A 33 -5.38 -26.16 2.51
C ILE A 33 -6.78 -25.66 2.88
N LEU A 34 -7.37 -24.78 2.06
CA LEU A 34 -8.74 -24.30 2.27
C LEU A 34 -9.78 -25.42 2.18
N SER A 35 -9.60 -26.36 1.24
CA SER A 35 -10.47 -27.53 1.10
C SER A 35 -10.38 -28.42 2.34
N LEU A 36 -9.18 -28.68 2.86
CA LEU A 36 -8.97 -29.46 4.08
C LEU A 36 -9.60 -28.77 5.31
N TYR A 37 -9.45 -27.44 5.41
CA TYR A 37 -10.09 -26.66 6.47
C TYR A 37 -11.63 -26.66 6.36
N ALA A 38 -12.16 -26.57 5.14
CA ALA A 38 -13.60 -26.65 4.90
C ALA A 38 -14.18 -28.05 5.20
N LEU A 39 -13.39 -29.10 5.00
CA LEU A 39 -13.74 -30.50 5.34
C LEU A 39 -13.98 -30.65 6.85
N HIS A 40 -13.17 -29.97 7.67
CA HIS A 40 -13.33 -29.96 9.12
C HIS A 40 -14.62 -29.26 9.62
N ARG A 41 -15.28 -28.44 8.78
CA ARG A 41 -16.40 -27.60 9.19
C ARG A 41 -17.72 -27.95 8.53
N THR A 42 -17.79 -29.06 7.78
CA THR A 42 -18.99 -29.53 7.03
C THR A 42 -19.78 -28.36 6.43
N SER A 43 -19.09 -27.50 5.70
CA SER A 43 -19.72 -26.36 5.04
C SER A 43 -20.11 -26.76 3.61
N ASP A 44 -21.29 -26.33 3.15
CA ASP A 44 -21.79 -26.55 1.77
C ASP A 44 -20.81 -26.04 0.69
N LEU A 45 -19.82 -25.24 1.08
CA LEU A 45 -18.75 -24.72 0.25
C LEU A 45 -17.66 -25.76 -0.09
N PHE A 46 -17.58 -26.88 0.63
CA PHE A 46 -16.57 -27.92 0.42
C PHE A 46 -16.49 -28.43 -1.03
N PRO A 47 -17.59 -28.90 -1.67
CA PRO A 47 -17.52 -29.42 -3.04
C PRO A 47 -17.08 -28.36 -4.06
N ILE A 48 -17.43 -27.09 -3.84
CA ILE A 48 -17.06 -25.99 -4.73
C ILE A 48 -15.54 -25.72 -4.64
N VAL A 49 -15.00 -25.64 -3.43
CA VAL A 49 -13.56 -25.39 -3.20
C VAL A 49 -12.72 -26.59 -3.68
N PHE A 50 -13.20 -27.82 -3.48
CA PHE A 50 -12.52 -29.03 -3.95
C PHE A 50 -12.52 -29.12 -5.49
N LEU A 51 -13.62 -28.77 -6.15
CA LEU A 51 -13.68 -28.72 -7.62
C LEU A 51 -12.72 -27.66 -8.18
N LEU A 52 -12.66 -26.47 -7.57
CA LEU A 52 -11.69 -25.43 -7.92
C LEU A 52 -10.24 -25.90 -7.74
N PHE A 53 -9.95 -26.59 -6.63
CA PHE A 53 -8.65 -27.21 -6.39
C PHE A 53 -8.27 -28.17 -7.53
N LEU A 54 -9.17 -29.10 -7.88
CA LEU A 54 -8.92 -30.11 -8.90
C LEU A 54 -8.68 -29.48 -10.28
N ILE A 55 -9.45 -28.44 -10.62
CA ILE A 55 -9.30 -27.68 -11.87
C ILE A 55 -7.93 -27.00 -11.92
N PHE A 56 -7.53 -26.29 -10.84
CA PHE A 56 -6.23 -25.62 -10.79
C PHE A 56 -5.06 -26.61 -10.79
N TRP A 57 -5.22 -27.74 -10.12
CA TRP A 57 -4.21 -28.79 -10.07
C TRP A 57 -4.02 -29.47 -11.43
N LEU A 58 -5.11 -29.86 -12.11
CA LEU A 58 -5.04 -30.41 -13.47
C LEU A 58 -4.50 -29.37 -14.48
N ALA A 59 -4.93 -28.12 -14.38
CA ALA A 59 -4.52 -27.06 -15.29
C ALA A 59 -3.04 -26.66 -15.07
N GLY A 60 -2.51 -26.82 -13.86
CA GLY A 60 -1.09 -26.66 -13.57
C GLY A 60 -0.20 -27.72 -14.23
N ILE A 61 -0.74 -28.91 -14.52
CA ILE A 61 0.01 -30.05 -15.07
C ILE A 61 -0.12 -30.16 -16.59
N THR A 62 -1.33 -29.99 -17.14
CA THR A 62 -1.65 -30.48 -18.49
C THR A 62 -1.46 -29.49 -19.62
N HIS A 63 -1.92 -28.23 -19.52
CA HIS A 63 -1.75 -27.20 -20.57
C HIS A 63 -1.98 -25.76 -20.05
N PRO A 64 -0.97 -24.87 -20.04
CA PRO A 64 -1.05 -23.56 -19.40
C PRO A 64 -1.72 -22.45 -20.25
N ILE A 65 -2.24 -22.73 -21.45
CA ILE A 65 -2.78 -21.67 -22.33
C ILE A 65 -4.06 -21.03 -21.76
N ALA A 66 -4.97 -21.83 -21.18
CA ALA A 66 -6.16 -21.30 -20.51
C ALA A 66 -5.80 -20.54 -19.23
N LEU A 67 -4.77 -21.03 -18.52
CA LEU A 67 -4.27 -20.42 -17.29
C LEU A 67 -3.62 -19.05 -17.54
N ARG A 68 -3.12 -18.79 -18.75
CA ARG A 68 -2.52 -17.51 -19.11
C ARG A 68 -3.47 -16.33 -18.97
N LYS A 69 -4.72 -16.46 -19.44
CA LYS A 69 -5.72 -15.37 -19.31
C LYS A 69 -6.05 -15.08 -17.85
N VAL A 70 -6.21 -16.14 -17.06
CA VAL A 70 -6.48 -16.04 -15.62
C VAL A 70 -5.29 -15.43 -14.89
N TYR A 71 -4.07 -15.87 -15.20
CA TYR A 71 -2.83 -15.33 -14.63
C TYR A 71 -2.67 -13.84 -14.90
N VAL A 72 -2.87 -13.41 -16.16
CA VAL A 72 -2.78 -11.99 -16.53
C VAL A 72 -3.86 -11.17 -15.82
N GLY A 73 -5.10 -11.65 -15.78
CA GLY A 73 -6.18 -10.97 -15.05
C GLY A 73 -5.90 -10.86 -13.55
N TRP A 74 -5.46 -11.95 -12.93
CA TRP A 74 -5.09 -12.00 -11.52
C TRP A 74 -3.93 -11.06 -11.20
N MET A 75 -2.90 -11.05 -12.04
CA MET A 75 -1.74 -10.18 -11.83
C MET A 75 -2.09 -8.72 -12.04
N THR A 76 -2.96 -8.39 -13.01
CA THR A 76 -3.48 -7.04 -13.18
C THR A 76 -4.19 -6.56 -11.92
N LEU A 77 -5.04 -7.41 -11.31
CA LEU A 77 -5.66 -7.11 -10.03
C LEU A 77 -4.63 -6.92 -8.91
N ALA A 78 -3.62 -7.80 -8.83
CA ALA A 78 -2.55 -7.68 -7.84
C ALA A 78 -1.77 -6.37 -7.98
N LEU A 79 -1.47 -5.92 -9.20
CA LEU A 79 -0.80 -4.65 -9.48
C LEU A 79 -1.66 -3.46 -9.06
N ILE A 80 -2.96 -3.47 -9.37
CA ILE A 80 -3.89 -2.41 -8.94
C ILE A 80 -4.00 -2.39 -7.41
N LEU A 81 -4.03 -3.56 -6.77
CA LEU A 81 -4.07 -3.66 -5.32
C LEU A 81 -2.78 -3.12 -4.70
N GLY A 82 -1.60 -3.47 -5.23
CA GLY A 82 -0.31 -2.92 -4.80
C GLY A 82 -0.28 -1.40 -4.96
N PHE A 83 -0.76 -0.94 -6.11
CA PHE A 83 -1.31 0.39 -6.40
C PHE A 83 -1.83 1.16 -5.19
N PHE A 84 -2.93 0.61 -4.70
CA PHE A 84 -3.75 1.15 -3.64
C PHE A 84 -3.07 0.98 -2.27
N MET A 85 -2.50 -0.19 -2.02
CA MET A 85 -1.83 -0.54 -0.76
C MET A 85 -0.65 0.37 -0.47
N THR A 86 0.21 0.66 -1.45
CA THR A 86 1.34 1.58 -1.23
C THR A 86 0.87 2.97 -0.79
N ARG A 87 -0.20 3.49 -1.42
CA ARG A 87 -0.83 4.76 -1.05
C ARG A 87 -1.45 4.71 0.33
N LEU A 88 -2.17 3.62 0.62
CA LEU A 88 -2.83 3.40 1.90
C LEU A 88 -1.80 3.35 3.03
N ILE A 89 -0.74 2.56 2.86
CA ILE A 89 0.35 2.43 3.83
C ILE A 89 1.02 3.79 4.06
N LEU A 90 1.32 4.54 2.99
CA LEU A 90 1.91 5.87 3.11
C LEU A 90 0.98 6.85 3.86
N ALA A 91 -0.31 6.84 3.54
CA ALA A 91 -1.30 7.69 4.21
C ALA A 91 -1.44 7.32 5.69
N VAL A 92 -1.58 6.02 6.00
CA VAL A 92 -1.65 5.53 7.38
C VAL A 92 -0.38 5.89 8.14
N MET A 93 0.80 5.68 7.55
CA MET A 93 2.07 6.03 8.17
C MET A 93 2.17 7.52 8.45
N TYR A 94 1.79 8.38 7.49
CA TYR A 94 1.73 9.83 7.69
C TYR A 94 0.82 10.18 8.86
N TYR A 95 -0.42 9.68 8.87
CA TYR A 95 -1.34 9.97 9.97
C TYR A 95 -0.81 9.46 11.31
N VAL A 96 -0.33 8.22 11.39
CA VAL A 96 0.18 7.65 12.65
C VAL A 96 1.36 8.48 13.18
N VAL A 97 2.36 8.73 12.35
CA VAL A 97 3.58 9.44 12.78
C VAL A 97 3.27 10.89 13.15
N PHE A 98 2.61 11.64 12.27
CA PHE A 98 2.33 13.06 12.52
C PHE A 98 1.28 13.26 13.62
N THR A 99 0.29 12.38 13.73
CA THR A 99 -0.70 12.45 14.81
C THR A 99 -0.06 12.13 16.16
N ILE A 100 0.82 11.14 16.25
CA ILE A 100 1.54 10.85 17.50
C ILE A 100 2.43 12.04 17.87
N ILE A 101 3.15 12.64 16.92
CA ILE A 101 3.96 13.83 17.18
C ILE A 101 3.08 14.98 17.68
N GLY A 102 1.99 15.31 16.98
CA GLY A 102 1.06 16.36 17.41
C GLY A 102 0.42 16.09 18.77
N LEU A 103 0.08 14.83 19.06
CA LEU A 103 -0.46 14.42 20.36
C LEU A 103 0.58 14.58 21.47
N ILE A 104 1.84 14.22 21.22
CA ILE A 104 2.96 14.43 22.14
C ILE A 104 3.13 15.93 22.40
N LEU A 105 3.23 16.77 21.37
CA LEU A 105 3.33 18.23 21.53
C LEU A 105 2.17 18.81 22.35
N ARG A 106 0.94 18.33 22.09
CA ARG A 106 -0.25 18.72 22.86
C ARG A 106 -0.17 18.26 24.32
N LEU A 107 0.33 17.06 24.59
CA LEU A 107 0.50 16.53 25.94
C LEU A 107 1.57 17.31 26.73
N PHE A 108 2.65 17.72 26.07
CA PHE A 108 3.70 18.55 26.65
C PHE A 108 3.34 20.04 26.71
N ASN A 109 2.12 20.42 26.29
CA ASN A 109 1.58 21.78 26.28
C ASN A 109 2.55 22.82 25.68
N ARG A 110 3.39 22.38 24.73
CA ARG A 110 4.37 23.24 24.06
C ARG A 110 3.70 23.83 22.84
N ASP A 111 3.08 24.99 23.05
CA ASP A 111 2.54 25.82 21.98
C ASP A 111 3.73 26.45 21.22
N MET A 112 4.24 25.75 20.21
CA MET A 112 5.40 26.24 19.45
C MET A 112 5.04 27.41 18.52
N LEU A 113 3.74 27.70 18.36
CA LEU A 113 3.25 28.76 17.49
C LEU A 113 2.60 29.94 18.22
N ASP A 114 2.60 29.99 19.56
CA ASP A 114 1.80 30.95 20.34
C ASP A 114 0.37 31.07 19.73
N GLN A 115 -0.24 29.92 19.41
CA GLN A 115 -1.48 29.87 18.64
C GLN A 115 -2.72 30.15 19.52
N GLN A 116 -2.52 30.28 20.83
CA GLN A 116 -3.55 30.72 21.77
C GLN A 116 -3.93 32.18 21.49
N TYR A 117 -5.16 32.34 21.02
CA TYR A 117 -5.78 33.65 20.81
C TYR A 117 -6.03 34.31 22.17
N ASP A 118 -5.27 35.35 22.48
CA ASP A 118 -5.49 36.25 23.61
C ASP A 118 -6.38 37.43 23.19
N PRO A 119 -7.66 37.46 23.61
CA PRO A 119 -8.57 38.57 23.30
C PRO A 119 -8.21 39.89 24.01
N GLN A 120 -7.27 39.88 24.98
CA GLN A 120 -6.78 41.09 25.64
C GLN A 120 -5.45 41.60 25.08
N ALA A 121 -4.83 40.89 24.14
CA ALA A 121 -3.59 41.32 23.52
C ALA A 121 -3.82 42.53 22.58
N ALA A 122 -3.15 43.64 22.86
CA ALA A 122 -3.23 44.85 22.02
C ALA A 122 -2.57 44.66 20.63
N SER A 123 -1.64 43.72 20.51
CA SER A 123 -1.02 43.33 19.23
C SER A 123 -0.25 42.01 19.36
N TYR A 124 -0.36 41.15 18.36
CA TYR A 124 0.44 39.91 18.23
C TYR A 124 1.82 40.15 17.58
N TRP A 125 2.17 41.41 17.30
CA TRP A 125 3.45 41.75 16.68
C TRP A 125 4.61 41.49 17.63
N GLN A 126 5.37 40.42 17.37
CA GLN A 126 6.68 40.21 17.98
C GLN A 126 7.71 41.14 17.32
N ARG A 127 8.23 42.12 18.08
CA ARG A 127 9.32 42.98 17.61
C ARG A 127 10.58 42.15 17.42
N ARG A 128 10.99 41.99 16.17
CA ARG A 128 12.27 41.36 15.82
C ARG A 128 13.41 42.26 16.28
N GLN A 129 14.34 41.73 17.08
CA GLN A 129 15.52 42.49 17.48
C GLN A 129 16.37 42.79 16.22
N PRO A 130 16.88 44.03 16.06
CA PRO A 130 17.73 44.35 14.93
C PRO A 130 18.98 43.43 14.97
N PRO A 131 19.41 42.89 13.81
CA PRO A 131 20.65 42.12 13.74
C PRO A 131 21.80 42.95 14.32
N GLN A 132 22.61 42.36 15.20
CA GLN A 132 23.76 43.05 15.80
C GLN A 132 24.81 43.47 14.75
N ASP A 133 24.81 42.83 13.58
CA ASP A 133 25.71 43.14 12.48
C ASP A 133 24.93 43.25 11.16
N ILE A 134 24.59 44.49 10.80
CA ILE A 134 23.84 44.83 9.58
C ILE A 134 24.72 44.65 8.33
N GLN A 135 26.05 44.82 8.44
CA GLN A 135 26.95 44.80 7.28
C GLN A 135 27.13 43.40 6.72
N GLN A 136 27.28 42.39 7.58
CA GLN A 136 27.42 40.99 7.15
C GLN A 136 26.12 40.40 6.57
N HIS A 137 24.96 40.93 6.95
CA HIS A 137 23.66 40.41 6.49
C HIS A 137 23.28 40.89 5.09
N LEU A 138 23.79 42.03 4.63
CA LEU A 138 23.50 42.55 3.29
C LEU A 138 24.29 41.83 2.19
N GLU A 139 25.46 41.27 2.51
CA GLU A 139 26.33 40.57 1.54
C GLU A 139 25.76 39.23 1.03
N ARG A 140 24.72 38.67 1.68
CA ARG A 140 24.15 37.35 1.36
C ARG A 140 22.69 37.39 0.92
N GLN A 141 22.18 38.55 0.51
CA GLN A 141 20.78 38.70 0.11
C GLN A 141 20.50 38.42 -1.37
N PHE A 142 21.53 38.21 -2.19
CA PHE A 142 21.41 37.86 -3.61
C PHE A 142 22.13 36.56 -3.94
#